data_AF-A0A2M9FWN2-F1
#
_entry.id   AF-A0A2M9FWN2-F1
#
_cell.length_a   1.000
_cell.length_b   1.000
_cell.length_c   1.000
_cell.angle_alpha   90.00
_cell.angle_beta   90.00
_cell.angle_gamma   90.00
#
_symmetry.space_group_name_H-M   'P 1'
#
loop_
_entity.id
_entity.type
_entity.pdbx_description
1 polymer ?
#
loop_
_entity_poly.entity_id
_entity_poly.type
_entity_poly.pdbx_seq_one_letter_code
_entity_poly.pdbx_strand_id
1 'polypeptide(L)'
;MTSYLSPRARFGNALAQQRPYQPAPCVLHAVGPTTQATEAEMGEKLSDKERQEALTELKGWSMVEDRDAIKRTFEFRDFNEAFGFMSRVALKAEKMDHHPEWFNVYKTVEVTLSTHDAGGLTDKDVKLAKFMDKAAG
;
A
#
# COMPACT_ATOMS: atom_id res chain seq x y z
N MET A 1 9.37 34.74 -53.91
CA MET A 1 10.05 33.51 -53.47
C MET A 1 10.88 33.92 -52.27
N THR A 2 10.59 33.59 -51.02
CA THR A 2 10.23 32.31 -50.40
C THR A 2 9.36 32.58 -49.16
N SER A 3 8.40 31.69 -48.94
CA SER A 3 7.33 31.75 -47.93
C SER A 3 7.78 31.35 -46.53
N TYR A 4 7.38 32.13 -45.52
CA TYR A 4 7.28 31.68 -44.13
C TYR A 4 5.97 30.89 -43.95
N LEU A 5 6.06 29.61 -43.55
CA LEU A 5 4.92 28.82 -43.11
C LEU A 5 5.23 28.21 -41.74
N SER A 6 4.51 28.71 -40.73
CA SER A 6 4.40 28.11 -39.40
C SER A 6 3.38 26.97 -39.45
N PRO A 7 3.64 25.78 -38.87
CA PRO A 7 2.64 24.74 -38.75
C PRO A 7 1.70 25.05 -37.58
N ARG A 8 0.50 25.58 -37.88
CA ARG A 8 -0.65 25.49 -36.97
C ARG A 8 -1.14 24.05 -36.98
N ALA A 9 -0.90 23.31 -35.91
CA ALA A 9 -1.55 22.03 -35.66
C ALA A 9 -3.08 22.24 -35.59
N ARG A 10 -3.79 21.64 -36.54
CA ARG A 10 -5.26 21.62 -36.57
C ARG A 10 -5.73 20.59 -35.54
N PHE A 11 -6.38 21.05 -34.48
CA PHE A 11 -7.22 20.19 -33.66
C PHE A 11 -8.47 19.82 -34.47
N GLY A 12 -8.51 18.57 -34.92
CA GLY A 12 -9.69 17.98 -35.53
C GLY A 12 -10.78 17.80 -34.48
N ASN A 13 -11.91 18.46 -34.68
CA ASN A 13 -13.11 18.32 -33.86
C ASN A 13 -13.81 17.00 -34.23
N ALA A 14 -13.41 15.91 -33.59
CA ALA A 14 -14.13 14.65 -33.67
C ALA A 14 -15.30 14.71 -32.69
N LEU A 15 -16.50 14.94 -33.22
CA LEU A 15 -17.76 14.76 -32.51
C LEU A 15 -17.89 13.28 -32.12
N ALA A 16 -17.41 12.93 -30.93
CA ALA A 16 -17.68 11.65 -30.31
C ALA A 16 -19.19 11.56 -30.04
N GLN A 17 -19.90 10.79 -30.86
CA GLN A 17 -21.27 10.39 -30.58
C GLN A 17 -21.27 9.61 -29.26
N GLN A 18 -21.70 10.27 -28.19
CA GLN A 18 -21.89 9.65 -26.88
C GLN A 18 -22.98 8.60 -27.02
N ARG A 19 -22.62 7.32 -27.11
CA ARG A 19 -23.58 6.24 -26.94
C ARG A 19 -23.99 6.22 -25.46
N PRO A 20 -25.29 6.14 -25.14
CA PRO A 20 -25.74 6.03 -23.76
C PRO A 20 -25.19 4.75 -23.12
N TYR A 21 -24.66 4.88 -21.91
CA TYR A 21 -24.21 3.76 -21.09
C TYR A 21 -25.42 2.87 -20.78
N GLN A 22 -25.32 1.59 -21.16
CA GLN A 22 -26.27 0.54 -20.79
C GLN A 22 -25.56 -0.35 -19.77
N PRO A 23 -25.95 -0.36 -18.48
CA PRO A 23 -25.35 -1.28 -17.52
C PRO A 23 -25.70 -2.71 -17.92
N ALA A 24 -24.71 -3.61 -17.88
CA ALA A 24 -24.94 -5.04 -18.06
C ALA A 24 -25.88 -5.56 -16.96
N PRO A 25 -26.81 -6.49 -17.25
CA PRO A 25 -27.65 -7.10 -16.23
C PRO A 25 -26.77 -7.87 -15.22
N CYS A 26 -26.98 -7.59 -13.94
CA CYS A 26 -26.30 -8.27 -12.84
C CYS A 26 -26.80 -9.71 -12.78
N VAL A 27 -26.02 -10.64 -13.34
CA VAL A 27 -26.29 -12.07 -13.22
C VAL A 27 -25.87 -12.49 -11.82
N LEU A 28 -26.86 -12.77 -10.97
CA LEU A 28 -26.66 -13.28 -9.61
C LEU A 28 -26.08 -14.71 -9.71
N HIS A 29 -24.75 -14.82 -9.80
CA HIS A 29 -24.09 -16.10 -9.58
C HIS A 29 -24.20 -16.41 -8.08
N ALA A 30 -24.89 -17.50 -7.76
CA ALA A 30 -24.92 -18.04 -6.41
C ALA A 30 -23.48 -18.33 -5.97
N VAL A 31 -22.99 -17.53 -5.02
CA VAL A 31 -21.72 -17.78 -4.34
C VAL A 31 -21.90 -19.06 -3.54
N GLY A 32 -21.12 -20.09 -3.88
CA GLY A 32 -21.07 -21.34 -3.13
C GLY A 32 -20.63 -21.13 -1.68
N PRO A 33 -20.82 -22.13 -0.79
CA PRO A 33 -20.55 -22.00 0.62
C PRO A 33 -19.09 -21.59 0.86
N THR A 34 -18.91 -20.52 1.64
CA THR A 34 -17.62 -19.99 2.08
C THR A 34 -16.82 -21.11 2.74
N THR A 35 -15.75 -21.56 2.08
CA THR A 35 -14.71 -22.35 2.71
C THR A 35 -14.16 -21.52 3.86
N GLN A 36 -14.31 -22.01 5.09
CA GLN A 36 -13.72 -21.42 6.27
C GLN A 36 -12.21 -21.35 6.06
N ALA A 37 -11.66 -20.13 6.03
CA ALA A 37 -10.22 -19.92 6.12
C ALA A 37 -9.74 -20.61 7.42
N THR A 38 -8.69 -21.41 7.31
CA THR A 38 -8.13 -22.14 8.45
C THR A 38 -7.50 -21.14 9.43
N GLU A 39 -7.48 -21.48 10.72
CA GLU A 39 -6.90 -20.67 11.81
C GLU A 39 -5.44 -20.23 11.54
N ALA A 40 -4.75 -20.88 10.60
CA ALA A 40 -3.39 -20.56 10.18
C ALA A 40 -3.26 -19.25 9.36
N GLU A 41 -4.33 -18.76 8.74
CA GLU A 41 -4.29 -17.47 8.02
C GLU A 41 -4.50 -16.27 8.95
N MET A 42 -5.21 -16.50 10.07
CA MET A 42 -5.42 -15.55 11.15
C MET A 42 -4.16 -15.48 12.01
N GLY A 43 -3.21 -14.62 11.64
CA GLY A 43 -1.98 -14.42 12.44
C GLY A 43 -2.30 -14.09 13.90
N GLU A 44 -1.64 -14.77 14.84
CA GLU A 44 -1.84 -14.51 16.27
C GLU A 44 -1.29 -13.12 16.64
N LYS A 45 -2.06 -12.38 17.45
CA LYS A 45 -1.63 -11.07 17.96
C LYS A 45 -0.43 -11.23 18.86
N LEU A 46 0.52 -10.31 18.73
CA LEU A 46 1.65 -10.25 19.65
C LEU A 46 1.19 -9.89 21.06
N SER A 47 1.77 -10.56 22.05
CA SER A 47 1.69 -10.19 23.47
C SER A 47 2.45 -8.90 23.76
N ASP A 48 2.16 -8.26 24.89
CA ASP A 48 2.86 -7.03 25.31
C ASP A 48 4.37 -7.21 25.40
N LYS A 49 4.82 -8.39 25.83
CA LYS A 49 6.24 -8.73 25.90
C LYS A 49 6.87 -8.79 24.50
N GLU A 50 6.24 -9.51 23.57
CA GLU A 50 6.73 -9.64 22.19
C GLU A 50 6.73 -8.30 21.46
N ARG A 51 5.73 -7.44 21.71
CA ARG A 51 5.69 -6.07 21.20
C ARG A 51 6.88 -5.26 21.70
N GLN A 52 7.14 -5.30 23.00
CA GLN A 52 8.25 -4.57 23.59
C GLN A 52 9.58 -5.04 23.02
N GLU A 53 9.79 -6.35 22.91
CA GLU A 53 10.98 -6.95 22.29
C GLU A 53 11.13 -6.53 20.83
N ALA A 54 10.07 -6.63 20.02
CA ALA A 54 10.09 -6.23 18.61
C ALA A 54 10.43 -4.74 18.44
N LEU A 55 9.87 -3.86 19.28
CA LEU A 55 10.13 -2.43 19.23
C LEU A 55 11.57 -2.05 19.64
N THR A 56 12.27 -2.89 20.41
CA THR A 56 13.71 -2.65 20.67
C THR A 56 14.56 -2.81 19.41
N GLU A 57 14.16 -3.68 18.48
CA GLU A 57 14.87 -3.92 17.22
C GLU A 57 14.42 -2.94 16.12
N LEU A 58 13.15 -2.53 16.14
CA LEU A 58 12.52 -1.64 15.16
C LEU A 58 12.77 -0.16 15.49
N LYS A 59 14.01 0.30 15.33
CA LYS A 59 14.40 1.69 15.63
C LYS A 59 13.57 2.69 14.82
N GLY A 60 12.90 3.61 15.51
CA GLY A 60 12.07 4.66 14.89
C GLY A 60 10.62 4.27 14.64
N TRP A 61 10.24 3.02 14.93
CA TRP A 61 8.84 2.61 15.02
C TRP A 61 8.27 2.90 16.42
N SER A 62 6.98 3.18 16.47
CA SER A 62 6.25 3.43 17.71
C SER A 62 4.83 2.89 17.63
N MET A 63 4.20 2.63 18.77
CA MET A 63 2.77 2.28 18.79
C MET A 63 1.91 3.47 18.34
N VAL A 64 0.80 3.18 17.66
CA VAL A 64 -0.24 4.16 17.38
C VAL A 64 -1.10 4.33 18.64
N GLU A 65 -1.46 5.57 18.98
CA GLU A 65 -2.39 5.84 20.07
C GLU A 65 -3.79 5.30 19.71
N ASP A 66 -4.45 4.63 20.67
CA ASP A 66 -5.79 4.04 20.53
C ASP A 66 -5.97 3.00 19.40
N ARG A 67 -4.88 2.51 18.81
CA ARG A 67 -4.92 1.48 17.77
C ARG A 67 -3.84 0.43 17.98
N ASP A 68 -4.21 -0.84 17.83
CA ASP A 68 -3.29 -1.97 17.86
C ASP A 68 -2.46 -2.05 16.55
N ALA A 69 -1.53 -1.10 16.41
CA ALA A 69 -0.72 -0.88 15.22
C ALA A 69 0.61 -0.23 15.59
N ILE A 70 1.60 -0.36 14.70
CA ILE A 70 2.87 0.39 14.76
C ILE A 70 2.95 1.39 13.61
N LYS A 71 3.61 2.52 13.84
CA LYS A 71 3.84 3.55 12.83
C LYS A 71 5.29 4.01 12.80
N ARG A 72 5.70 4.48 11.62
CA ARG A 72 6.99 5.15 11.38
C ARG A 72 6.88 6.12 10.21
N THR A 73 7.62 7.22 10.29
CA THR A 73 7.84 8.15 9.17
C THR A 73 9.24 7.93 8.60
N PHE A 74 9.32 7.74 7.29
CA PHE A 74 10.57 7.68 6.53
C PHE A 74 10.75 8.97 5.74
N GLU A 75 11.94 9.57 5.81
CA GLU A 75 12.32 10.72 5.01
C GLU A 75 13.50 10.38 4.11
N PHE A 76 13.35 10.68 2.82
CA PHE A 76 14.34 10.41 1.78
C PHE A 76 14.92 11.71 1.22
N ARG A 77 15.87 11.64 0.29
CA ARG A 77 16.43 12.84 -0.37
C ARG A 77 15.39 13.52 -1.25
N ASP A 78 14.65 12.74 -2.03
CA ASP A 78 13.70 13.20 -3.04
C ASP A 78 12.57 12.17 -3.27
N PHE A 79 11.63 12.51 -4.15
CA PHE A 79 10.51 11.62 -4.49
C PHE A 79 10.95 10.35 -5.23
N ASN A 80 12.03 10.40 -6.02
CA ASN A 80 12.49 9.22 -6.76
C ASN A 80 12.97 8.12 -5.80
N GLU A 81 13.74 8.52 -4.79
CA GLU A 81 14.20 7.61 -3.74
C GLU A 81 13.03 7.08 -2.89
N ALA A 82 12.10 7.96 -2.48
CA ALA A 82 10.91 7.56 -1.73
C ALA A 82 10.06 6.54 -2.50
N PHE A 83 9.80 6.79 -3.78
CA PHE A 83 9.02 5.87 -4.60
C PHE A 83 9.78 4.57 -4.91
N GLY A 84 11.11 4.61 -5.00
CA GLY A 84 11.95 3.41 -5.09
C GLY A 84 11.88 2.54 -3.83
N PHE A 85 11.82 3.15 -2.65
CA PHE A 85 11.49 2.46 -1.39
C PHE A 85 10.09 1.84 -1.45
N MET A 86 9.06 2.63 -1.79
CA MET A 86 7.67 2.15 -1.86
C MET A 86 7.52 0.98 -2.83
N SER A 87 8.17 1.03 -3.99
CA SER A 87 8.12 -0.05 -5.00
C SER A 87 8.68 -1.38 -4.45
N ARG A 88 9.81 -1.34 -3.73
CA ARG A 88 10.40 -2.52 -3.09
C ARG A 88 9.49 -3.09 -2.01
N VAL A 89 8.87 -2.21 -1.22
CA VAL A 89 7.91 -2.58 -0.17
C VAL A 89 6.66 -3.22 -0.76
N ALA A 90 6.09 -2.66 -1.83
CA ALA A 90 4.91 -3.22 -2.49
C ALA A 90 5.16 -4.66 -2.98
N LEU A 91 6.31 -4.93 -3.60
CA LEU A 91 6.69 -6.29 -4.02
C LEU A 91 6.81 -7.26 -2.84
N LYS A 92 7.33 -6.78 -1.69
CA LYS A 92 7.45 -7.59 -0.48
C LYS A 92 6.09 -7.84 0.17
N ALA A 93 5.22 -6.82 0.20
CA ALA A 93 3.86 -6.89 0.71
C ALA A 93 3.04 -7.94 -0.06
N GLU A 94 3.06 -7.91 -1.39
CA GLU A 94 2.42 -8.91 -2.25
C GLU A 94 2.94 -10.32 -1.97
N LYS A 95 4.26 -10.49 -1.84
CA LYS A 95 4.84 -11.80 -1.51
C LYS A 95 4.42 -12.32 -0.13
N MET A 96 4.12 -11.42 0.81
CA MET A 96 3.70 -11.77 2.17
C MET A 96 2.18 -11.88 2.31
N ASP A 97 1.43 -11.46 1.29
CA ASP A 97 0.00 -11.17 1.39
C ASP A 97 -0.32 -10.34 2.64
N HIS A 98 0.41 -9.23 2.78
CA HIS A 98 0.32 -8.32 3.92
C HIS A 98 0.67 -6.90 3.51
N HIS A 99 -0.34 -6.04 3.43
CA HIS A 99 -0.22 -4.70 2.85
C HIS A 99 -0.12 -3.61 3.92
N PRO A 100 0.75 -2.60 3.74
CA PRO A 100 0.82 -1.46 4.65
C PRO A 100 -0.32 -0.48 4.40
N GLU A 101 -0.66 0.29 5.44
CA GLU A 101 -1.32 1.58 5.26
C GLU A 101 -0.23 2.65 5.20
N TRP A 102 -0.26 3.50 4.18
CA TRP A 102 0.72 4.59 4.07
C TRP A 102 0.18 5.85 3.42
N PHE A 103 0.89 6.94 3.68
CA PHE A 103 0.68 8.24 3.07
C PHE A 103 2.03 8.78 2.59
N ASN A 104 2.10 9.28 1.35
CA ASN A 104 3.33 9.82 0.78
C ASN A 104 3.12 11.25 0.28
N VAL A 105 4.03 12.13 0.67
CA VAL A 105 4.15 13.48 0.12
C VAL A 105 5.61 13.72 -0.22
N TYR A 106 5.92 13.80 -1.52
CA TYR A 106 7.27 14.01 -2.04
C TYR A 106 8.26 13.00 -1.44
N LYS A 107 9.20 13.47 -0.61
CA LYS A 107 10.28 12.67 -0.03
C LYS A 107 9.90 11.99 1.30
N THR A 108 8.68 12.18 1.80
CA THR A 108 8.24 11.68 3.11
C THR A 108 7.19 10.58 2.93
N VAL A 109 7.37 9.44 3.59
CA VAL A 109 6.44 8.31 3.60
C VAL A 109 6.09 7.97 5.05
N GLU A 110 4.84 8.19 5.41
CA GLU A 110 4.27 7.80 6.70
C GLU A 110 3.65 6.41 6.56
N VAL A 111 4.06 5.47 7.41
CA VAL A 111 3.61 4.08 7.36
C VAL A 111 2.96 3.69 8.67
N THR A 112 1.83 3.00 8.59
CA THR A 112 1.16 2.31 9.70
C THR A 112 0.96 0.84 9.34
N LEU A 113 1.26 -0.06 10.27
CA LEU A 113 1.15 -1.51 10.11
C LEU A 113 0.28 -2.12 11.21
N SER A 114 -0.68 -2.92 10.78
CA SER A 114 -1.55 -3.75 11.62
C SER A 114 -2.11 -4.87 10.74
N THR A 115 -2.40 -6.02 11.33
CA THR A 115 -3.03 -7.14 10.61
C THR A 115 -4.54 -7.05 10.77
N HIS A 116 -5.24 -6.73 9.67
CA HIS A 116 -6.69 -6.53 9.66
C HIS A 116 -7.45 -7.75 10.16
N ASP A 117 -7.11 -8.94 9.66
CA ASP A 117 -7.84 -10.18 9.97
C ASP A 117 -7.68 -10.59 11.43
N ALA A 118 -6.51 -10.35 12.01
CA ALA A 118 -6.26 -10.53 13.44
C ALA A 118 -6.86 -9.39 14.29
N GLY A 119 -7.22 -8.26 13.68
CA GLY A 119 -7.65 -7.05 14.36
C GLY A 119 -6.56 -6.41 15.23
N GLY A 120 -5.28 -6.55 14.87
CA GLY A 120 -4.17 -6.06 15.68
C GLY A 120 -2.77 -6.38 15.15
N LEU A 121 -1.75 -6.02 15.93
CA LEU A 121 -0.35 -6.23 15.55
C LEU A 121 0.05 -7.69 15.65
N THR A 122 0.61 -8.23 14.56
CA THR A 122 1.13 -9.62 14.49
C THR A 122 2.60 -9.63 14.05
N ASP A 123 3.18 -10.83 13.98
CA ASP A 123 4.52 -11.03 13.42
C ASP A 123 4.64 -10.64 11.94
N LYS A 124 3.53 -10.65 11.15
CA LYS A 124 3.55 -10.16 9.76
C LYS A 124 3.94 -8.68 9.71
N ASP A 125 3.41 -7.88 10.62
CA ASP A 125 3.71 -6.44 10.74
C ASP A 125 5.17 -6.21 11.09
N VAL A 126 5.70 -6.94 12.07
CA VAL A 126 7.11 -6.85 12.49
C VAL A 126 8.06 -7.26 11.35
N LYS A 127 7.75 -8.34 10.63
CA LYS A 127 8.53 -8.79 9.47
C LYS A 127 8.56 -7.75 8.35
N LEU A 128 7.42 -7.13 8.06
CA LEU A 128 7.34 -6.09 7.03
C LEU A 128 8.07 -4.82 7.47
N ALA A 129 7.93 -4.39 8.73
CA ALA A 129 8.68 -3.28 9.31
C ALA A 129 10.20 -3.48 9.22
N LYS A 130 10.71 -4.67 9.58
CA LYS A 130 12.13 -5.02 9.44
C LYS A 130 12.61 -4.96 7.98
N PHE A 131 11.75 -5.33 7.03
CA PHE A 131 12.08 -5.21 5.62
C PHE A 131 12.12 -3.74 5.18
N MET A 132 11.17 -2.91 5.61
CA MET A 132 11.16 -1.48 5.31
C MET A 132 12.43 -0.80 5.82
N ASP A 133 12.86 -1.10 7.04
CA ASP A 133 14.10 -0.55 7.60
C ASP A 133 15.33 -0.88 6.74
N LYS A 134 15.38 -2.09 6.19
CA LYS A 134 16.43 -2.51 5.25
C LYS A 134 16.31 -1.89 3.86
N ALA A 135 15.09 -1.60 3.41
CA ALA A 135 14.85 -0.97 2.12
C ALA A 135 15.08 0.54 2.16
N ALA A 136 14.94 1.17 3.33
CA ALA A 136 15.16 2.60 3.53
C ALA A 136 16.64 2.98 3.71
N GLY A 137 17.49 2.03 4.12
CA GLY A 137 18.95 2.17 4.12
C GLY A 137 19.58 1.79 2.78
#